data_AF-A0A443RSD1-F1
#
_entry.id   AF-A0A443RSD1-F1
#
_cell.length_a   1.000
_cell.length_b   1.000
_cell.length_c   1.000
_cell.angle_alpha   90.00
_cell.angle_beta   90.00
_cell.angle_gamma   90.00
#
_symmetry.space_group_name_H-M   'P 1'
#
loop_
_entity.id
_entity.type
_entity.pdbx_description
1 polymer ?
#
loop_
_entity_poly.entity_id
_entity_poly.type
_entity_poly.pdbx_seq_one_letter_code
_entity_poly.pdbx_strand_id
1 'polypeptide(L)' 'MQFMEILCNADTIFMDGTFKSAPTIFSQIFTLHCYTNKIMIPAVYCLLPNKQSET' A
#
# COMPACT_ATOMS: atom_id res chain seq x y z
N MET A 1 11.30 10.49 3.95
CA MET A 1 10.38 10.58 5.10
C MET A 1 9.05 11.25 4.76
N GLN A 2 9.00 12.18 3.79
CA GLN A 2 7.79 12.93 3.40
C GLN A 2 6.49 12.10 3.25
N PHE A 3 6.47 11.00 2.50
CA PHE A 3 5.23 10.21 2.32
C PHE A 3 4.78 9.47 3.59
N MET A 4 5.72 9.08 4.44
CA MET A 4 5.42 8.43 5.71
C MET A 4 4.87 9.45 6.71
N GLU A 5 5.36 10.68 6.71
CA GLU A 5 4.78 11.78 7.49
C GLU A 5 3.35 12.09 7.02
N ILE A 6 3.08 12.12 5.72
CA ILE A 6 1.73 12.28 5.17
C ILE A 6 0.82 11.15 5.64
N LEU A 7 1.32 9.91 5.65
CA LEU A 7 0.57 8.75 6.13
C LEU A 7 0.26 8.86 7.63
N CYS A 8 1.24 9.22 8.46
CA CYS A 8 1.06 9.34 9.90
C CYS A 8 0.13 10.48 10.32
N ASN A 9 0.04 11.54 9.51
CA ASN A 9 -0.84 12.70 9.78
C ASN A 9 -2.18 12.62 9.03
N ALA A 10 -2.46 11.55 8.29
CA ALA A 10 -3.71 11.41 7.56
C ALA A 10 -4.86 11.03 8.51
N ASP A 11 -5.99 11.75 8.41
CA ASP A 11 -7.21 11.42 9.16
C ASP A 11 -7.80 10.06 8.73
N THR A 12 -7.55 9.65 7.49
CA THR A 12 -8.03 8.38 6.93
C THR A 12 -6.99 7.82 5.97
N ILE A 13 -6.70 6.53 6.15
CA ILE A 13 -5.82 5.77 5.26
C ILE A 13 -6.70 4.82 4.46
N PHE A 14 -6.59 4.89 3.14
CA PHE A 14 -7.22 3.96 2.22
C PHE A 14 -6.22 2.88 1.84
N MET A 15 -6.69 1.65 1.71
CA MET A 15 -5.84 0.51 1.37
C MET A 15 -6.47 -0.31 0.26
N ASP A 16 -5.66 -0.71 -0.70
CA ASP A 16 -6.04 -1.67 -1.74
C ASP A 16 -4.94 -2.70 -1.98
N GLY A 17 -5.35 -3.94 -2.26
CA GLY A 17 -4.47 -5.06 -2.56
C GLY A 17 -4.66 -5.51 -4.01
N THR A 18 -3.61 -5.37 -4.83
CA THR A 18 -3.63 -5.83 -6.23
C THR A 18 -2.70 -7.01 -6.45
N PHE A 19 -3.26 -8.09 -6.98
CA PHE A 19 -2.53 -9.30 -7.36
C PHE A 19 -1.95 -9.19 -8.78
N LYS A 20 -2.66 -8.52 -9.69
CA LYS A 20 -2.34 -8.51 -11.13
C LYS A 20 -1.09 -7.70 -11.46
N SER A 21 -0.72 -6.74 -10.61
CA SER A 21 0.43 -5.85 -10.83
C SER A 21 1.67 -6.29 -10.05
N ALA A 22 1.63 -7.38 -9.29
CA ALA A 22 2.75 -7.85 -8.50
C ALA A 22 3.89 -8.40 -9.38
N PRO A 23 5.16 -8.03 -9.14
CA PRO A 23 6.30 -8.70 -9.76
C PRO A 23 6.27 -10.19 -9.41
N THR A 24 6.75 -11.05 -10.31
CA THR A 24 6.65 -12.51 -10.19
C THR A 24 7.22 -13.10 -8.89
N ILE A 25 8.15 -12.40 -8.25
CA ILE A 25 8.76 -12.81 -6.97
C ILE A 25 7.88 -12.50 -5.73
N PHE A 26 6.79 -11.75 -5.89
CA PHE A 26 5.85 -11.39 -4.84
C PHE A 26 4.45 -11.89 -5.17
N SER A 27 3.66 -12.23 -4.14
CA SER A 27 2.30 -12.72 -4.36
C SER A 27 1.27 -11.60 -4.51
N GLN A 28 1.52 -10.42 -3.95
CA GLN A 28 0.59 -9.30 -3.99
C GLN A 28 1.33 -7.97 -3.71
N ILE A 29 0.78 -6.88 -4.23
CA ILE A 29 1.14 -5.52 -3.82
C ILE A 29 0.02 -4.97 -2.97
N PHE A 30 0.35 -4.50 -1.78
CA PHE A 30 -0.53 -3.64 -0.99
C PHE A 30 -0.14 -2.19 -1.17
N THR A 31 -1.14 -1.33 -1.28
CA THR A 31 -0.95 0.10 -1.46
C THR A 31 -1.70 0.85 -0.37
N LEU A 32 -1.03 1.79 0.27
CA LEU A 32 -1.62 2.71 1.24
C LEU A 32 -1.72 4.09 0.61
N HIS A 33 -2.90 4.67 0.67
CA HIS A 33 -3.21 5.96 0.09
C HIS A 33 -3.74 6.93 1.13
N CYS A 34 -3.39 8.19 0.98
CA CYS A 34 -3.95 9.29 1.75
C CYS A 34 -4.69 10.23 0.81
N TYR A 35 -5.85 10.72 1.25
CA TYR A 35 -6.52 11.81 0.56
C TYR A 35 -6.07 13.14 1.16
N THR A 36 -5.31 13.94 0.41
CA THR A 36 -4.83 15.26 0.85
C THR A 36 -4.82 16.22 -0.31
N ASN A 37 -5.02 17.52 -0.05
CA ASN A 37 -5.09 18.55 -1.10
C ASN A 37 -6.04 18.19 -2.25
N LYS A 38 -7.16 17.53 -1.92
CA LYS A 38 -8.18 17.04 -2.85
C LYS A 38 -7.70 15.99 -3.86
N ILE A 39 -6.53 15.38 -3.63
CA ILE A 39 -5.96 14.31 -4.46
C ILE A 39 -5.72 13.05 -3.64
N MET A 40 -5.87 11.89 -4.30
CA MET A 40 -5.47 10.60 -3.75
C MET A 40 -3.99 10.38 -4.03
N ILE A 41 -3.19 10.26 -2.97
CA ILE A 41 -1.75 10.05 -3.06
C ILE A 41 -1.43 8.63 -2.59
N PRO A 42 -0.80 7.78 -3.42
CA PRO A 42 -0.22 6.52 -2.95
C PRO A 42 1.03 6.84 -2.13
N ALA A 43 0.93 6.72 -0.81
CA ALA A 43 2.00 7.07 0.11
C ALA A 43 3.02 5.93 0.28
N VAL A 44 2.56 4.68 0.32
CA VAL A 44 3.42 3.51 0.57
C VAL A 44 2.97 2.31 -0.27
N TYR A 45 3.95 1.54 -0.75
CA TYR A 45 3.76 0.25 -1.41
C TYR A 45 4.44 -0.85 -0.60
N CYS A 46 3.70 -1.91 -0.31
CA CYS A 46 4.21 -3.09 0.36
C CYS A 46 4.21 -4.27 -0.62
N LEU A 47 5.38 -4.83 -0.87
CA LEU A 47 5.55 -6.04 -1.68
C LEU A 47 5.50 -7.25 -0.74
N LEU A 48 4.43 -8.03 -0.80
CA LEU A 48 4.26 -9.14 0.12
C LEU A 48 4.78 -10.43 -0.50
N PRO A 49 5.76 -11.09 0.13
CA PRO A 49 6.18 -12.42 -0.26
C PRO A 49 5.04 -13.41 -0.05
N ASN A 50 5.11 -14.54 -0.74
CA ASN A 50 4.07 -15.58 -0.83
C ASN A 50 3.28 -15.78 0.47
N LYS A 51 1.95 -15.94 0.37
CA LYS A 51 1.10 -16.38 1.48
C LYS A 51 1.49 -17.82 1.83
N GLN A 52 2.48 -17.99 2.72
CA GLN A 52 2.61 -19.25 3.43
C GLN A 52 1.36 -19.40 4.30
N SER A 53 0.41 -20.17 3.78
CA SER A 53 -0.72 -20.64 4.56
C SER A 53 -0.20 -21.89 5.26
N GLU A 54 0.34 -21.76 6.47
CA GLU A 54 0.41 -22.95 7.33
C GLU A 54 -1.04 -23.43 7.49
N THR A 55 -1.32 -24.61 6.94
CA THR A 55 -2.57 -25.33 7.10
C THR A 55 -2.27 -26.61 7.85
#